data_AF-W0GE68-F1
#
_entry.id   AF-W0GE68-F1
#
_cell.length_a   1.000
_cell.length_b   1.000
_cell.length_c   1.000
_cell.angle_alpha   90.00
_cell.angle_beta   90.00
_cell.angle_gamma   90.00
#
_symmetry.space_group_name_H-M   'P 1'
#
loop_
_entity.id
_entity.type
_entity.pdbx_description
1 polymer ?
#
loop_
_entity_poly.entity_id
_entity_poly.type
_entity_poly.pdbx_seq_one_letter_code
_entity_poly.pdbx_strand_id
1 'polypeptide(L)'
;AGLEINTLAIIPLMAKKHQPRATEAATKYFLIQAASSSMILFSTSINAWHTGDWSITQPSYQTTSILLTLALTMKLALAPLHFWLPEVLQGTTLLTATIIATWQKLAPMALLLQVSQTLNPTVLMLLGILSILIGGWGGLNQTQLRKIMAFSSIAHLGWMMAVLPFSPPLTTLNLLLYLLMTLTTFLLI
;
A
#
# COMPACT_ATOMS: atom_id res chain seq x y z
N ALA A 1 14.78 5.84 4.82
CA ALA A 1 14.37 6.89 5.79
C ALA A 1 12.93 7.38 5.58
N GLY A 2 12.57 8.01 4.45
CA GLY A 2 11.25 8.67 4.31
C GLY A 2 10.03 7.77 4.57
N LEU A 3 10.05 6.53 4.07
CA LEU A 3 8.99 5.55 4.29
C LEU A 3 8.80 5.13 5.76
N GLU A 4 9.86 5.15 6.57
CA GLU A 4 9.81 4.74 7.98
C GLU A 4 9.34 5.90 8.86
N ILE A 5 9.77 7.13 8.54
CA ILE A 5 9.29 8.35 9.18
C ILE A 5 7.76 8.43 9.05
N ASN A 6 7.22 8.16 7.87
CA ASN A 6 5.77 8.12 7.64
C ASN A 6 5.05 7.07 8.52
N THR A 7 5.67 5.91 8.74
CA THR A 7 5.09 4.85 9.57
C THR A 7 5.16 5.18 11.06
N LEU A 8 6.26 5.75 11.54
CA LEU A 8 6.42 6.11 12.94
C LEU A 8 5.57 7.33 13.31
N ALA A 9 5.42 8.30 12.40
CA ALA A 9 4.63 9.51 12.64
C ALA A 9 3.13 9.23 12.77
N ILE A 10 2.60 8.17 12.14
CA ILE A 10 1.15 7.90 12.17
C ILE A 10 0.71 7.08 13.39
N ILE A 11 1.59 6.31 14.02
CA ILE A 11 1.27 5.46 15.17
C ILE A 11 0.68 6.26 16.34
N PRO A 12 1.26 7.41 16.77
CA PRO A 12 0.66 8.24 17.82
C PRO A 12 -0.73 8.76 17.46
N LEU A 13 -0.97 9.08 16.18
CA LEU A 13 -2.28 9.53 15.72
C LEU A 13 -3.33 8.41 15.82
N MET A 14 -2.95 7.17 15.53
CA MET A 14 -3.82 5.99 15.66
C MET A 14 -4.15 5.69 17.13
N ALA A 15 -3.14 5.76 18.02
CA ALA A 15 -3.29 5.46 19.44
C ALA A 15 -3.83 6.63 20.29
N LYS A 16 -4.19 7.76 19.66
CA LYS A 16 -4.66 8.97 20.36
C LYS A 16 -5.87 8.72 21.27
N LYS A 17 -6.78 7.82 20.85
CA LYS A 17 -7.85 7.34 21.73
C LYS A 17 -7.34 6.07 22.40
N HIS A 18 -7.20 6.07 23.71
CA HIS A 18 -6.76 4.91 24.51
C HIS A 18 -7.84 3.82 24.63
N GLN A 19 -8.40 3.41 23.48
CA GLN A 19 -9.35 2.30 23.38
C GLN A 19 -8.61 1.03 22.93
N PRO A 20 -8.99 -0.16 23.42
CA PRO A 20 -8.32 -1.41 23.09
C PRO A 20 -8.28 -1.68 21.58
N ARG A 21 -9.34 -1.27 20.86
CA ARG A 21 -9.44 -1.39 19.41
C ARG A 21 -8.46 -0.48 18.66
N ALA A 22 -8.23 0.73 19.14
CA ALA A 22 -7.31 1.69 18.53
C ALA A 22 -5.85 1.24 18.74
N THR A 23 -5.55 0.68 19.91
CA THR A 23 -4.24 0.08 20.19
C THR A 23 -4.00 -1.16 19.33
N GLU A 24 -5.00 -2.02 19.15
CA GLU A 24 -4.89 -3.19 18.26
C GLU A 24 -4.68 -2.79 16.79
N ALA A 25 -5.37 -1.76 16.31
CA ALA A 25 -5.14 -1.23 14.97
C ALA A 25 -3.72 -0.67 14.81
N ALA A 26 -3.22 0.05 15.81
CA ALA A 26 -1.86 0.59 15.79
C ALA A 26 -0.80 -0.51 15.78
N THR A 27 -0.97 -1.57 16.57
CA THR A 27 -0.02 -2.70 16.58
C THR A 27 -0.04 -3.49 15.27
N LYS A 28 -1.21 -3.76 14.70
CA LYS A 28 -1.34 -4.43 13.39
C LYS A 28 -0.66 -3.62 12.28
N TYR A 29 -0.90 -2.30 12.25
CA TYR A 29 -0.25 -1.41 11.30
C TYR A 29 1.27 -1.41 11.46
N PHE A 30 1.77 -1.26 12.70
CA PHE A 30 3.20 -1.22 12.98
C PHE A 30 3.91 -2.50 12.53
N LEU A 31 3.39 -3.68 12.91
CA LEU A 31 4.05 -4.95 12.60
C LEU A 31 4.19 -5.18 11.10
N ILE A 32 3.13 -4.90 10.33
CA ILE A 32 3.13 -5.13 8.89
C ILE A 32 4.01 -4.10 8.17
N GLN A 33 3.95 -2.84 8.61
CA GLN A 33 4.76 -1.79 8.00
C GLN A 33 6.26 -1.96 8.33
N ALA A 34 6.61 -2.42 9.53
CA ALA A 34 7.97 -2.76 9.92
C ALA A 34 8.49 -3.98 9.15
N ALA A 35 7.68 -5.03 8.98
CA ALA A 35 8.04 -6.19 8.17
C ALA A 35 8.24 -5.80 6.69
N SER A 36 7.41 -4.91 6.16
CA SER A 36 7.58 -4.43 4.79
C SER A 36 8.83 -3.54 4.62
N SER A 37 9.21 -2.72 5.61
CA SER A 37 10.41 -1.88 5.52
C SER A 37 11.69 -2.72 5.63
N SER A 38 11.71 -3.74 6.49
CA SER A 38 12.83 -4.69 6.54
C SER A 38 12.96 -5.47 5.24
N MET A 39 11.85 -5.84 4.60
CA MET A 39 11.85 -6.50 3.30
C MET A 39 12.35 -5.59 2.17
N ILE A 40 12.03 -4.28 2.20
CA ILE A 40 12.64 -3.29 1.28
C ILE A 40 14.15 -3.25 1.50
N LEU A 41 14.62 -3.11 2.74
CA LEU A 41 16.06 -3.08 3.04
C LEU A 41 16.76 -4.35 2.55
N PHE A 42 16.16 -5.52 2.79
CA PHE A 42 16.68 -6.81 2.32
C PHE A 42 16.74 -6.89 0.80
N SER A 43 15.73 -6.39 0.09
CA SER A 43 15.75 -6.34 -1.38
C SER A 43 16.88 -5.45 -1.91
N THR A 44 17.11 -4.30 -1.26
CA THR A 44 18.16 -3.35 -1.67
C THR A 44 19.56 -3.85 -1.33
N SER A 45 19.75 -4.54 -0.21
CA SER A 45 21.06 -5.10 0.16
C SER A 45 21.46 -6.25 -0.75
N ILE A 46 20.53 -7.12 -1.14
CA ILE A 46 20.77 -8.16 -2.15
C ILE A 46 21.11 -7.52 -3.49
N ASN A 47 20.40 -6.46 -3.89
CA ASN A 47 20.70 -5.75 -5.14
C ASN A 47 22.12 -5.18 -5.13
N ALA A 48 22.48 -4.45 -4.07
CA ALA A 48 23.80 -3.86 -3.91
C ALA A 48 24.91 -4.93 -3.81
N TRP A 49 24.63 -6.09 -3.22
CA TRP A 49 25.59 -7.20 -3.20
C TRP A 49 25.85 -7.73 -4.62
N HIS A 50 24.84 -7.83 -5.47
CA HIS A 50 25.00 -8.34 -6.83
C HIS A 50 25.57 -7.32 -7.81
N THR A 51 25.16 -6.06 -7.75
CA THR A 51 25.58 -5.03 -8.73
C THR A 51 26.67 -4.09 -8.23
N GLY A 52 26.85 -3.97 -6.91
CA GLY A 52 27.67 -2.90 -6.31
C GLY A 52 26.99 -1.53 -6.30
N ASP A 53 25.78 -1.41 -6.85
CA ASP A 53 25.08 -0.14 -7.03
C ASP A 53 23.94 0.05 -6.03
N TRP A 54 23.84 1.27 -5.51
CA TRP A 54 22.76 1.72 -4.61
C TRP A 54 21.69 2.56 -5.33
N SER A 55 21.74 2.62 -6.67
CA SER A 55 20.80 3.41 -7.45
C SER A 55 19.40 2.77 -7.45
N ILE A 56 18.36 3.61 -7.39
CA ILE A 56 16.96 3.17 -7.34
C ILE A 56 16.49 2.65 -8.70
N THR A 57 17.08 3.14 -9.78
CA THR A 57 16.53 3.06 -11.14
C THR A 57 16.61 1.68 -11.77
N GLN A 58 17.46 0.78 -11.27
CA GLN A 58 17.69 -0.52 -11.91
C GLN A 58 17.96 -1.65 -10.89
N PRO A 59 16.91 -2.24 -10.26
CA PRO A 59 17.04 -3.58 -9.72
C PRO A 59 17.26 -4.55 -10.89
N SER A 60 18.50 -4.98 -11.08
CA SER A 60 18.90 -5.81 -12.23
C SER A 60 18.55 -7.29 -12.02
N TYR A 61 18.34 -7.71 -10.76
CA TYR A 61 18.12 -9.11 -10.43
C TYR A 61 16.65 -9.45 -10.22
N GLN A 62 16.18 -10.53 -10.84
CA GLN A 62 14.77 -10.92 -10.81
C GLN A 62 14.24 -11.19 -9.40
N THR A 63 15.08 -11.70 -8.49
CA THR A 63 14.64 -11.93 -7.11
C THR A 63 14.49 -10.62 -6.33
N THR A 64 15.32 -9.60 -6.60
CA THR A 64 15.23 -8.30 -5.93
C THR A 64 13.99 -7.55 -6.38
N SER A 65 13.63 -7.62 -7.68
CA SER A 65 12.39 -7.04 -8.19
C SER A 65 11.14 -7.70 -7.59
N ILE A 66 11.15 -9.02 -7.39
CA ILE A 66 10.05 -9.75 -6.71
C ILE A 66 9.98 -9.39 -5.22
N LEU A 67 11.11 -9.35 -4.51
CA LEU A 67 11.12 -8.97 -3.10
C LEU A 67 10.66 -7.52 -2.89
N LEU A 68 11.10 -6.60 -3.75
CA LEU A 68 10.70 -5.20 -3.73
C LEU A 68 9.19 -5.05 -4.01
N THR A 69 8.67 -5.74 -5.03
CA THR A 69 7.22 -5.72 -5.32
C THR A 69 6.40 -6.25 -4.16
N LEU A 70 6.77 -7.41 -3.58
CA LEU A 70 6.10 -7.95 -2.40
C LEU A 70 6.13 -6.96 -1.22
N ALA A 71 7.27 -6.35 -0.95
CA ALA A 71 7.39 -5.38 0.14
C ALA A 71 6.51 -4.14 -0.07
N LEU A 72 6.47 -3.59 -1.28
CA LEU A 72 5.61 -2.45 -1.62
C LEU A 72 4.13 -2.84 -1.60
N THR A 73 3.78 -4.07 -1.99
CA THR A 73 2.41 -4.57 -1.91
C THR A 73 1.91 -4.73 -0.48
N MET A 74 2.77 -5.14 0.46
CA MET A 74 2.45 -5.12 1.89
C MET A 74 2.14 -3.69 2.36
N LYS A 75 2.96 -2.70 1.97
CA LYS A 75 2.75 -1.29 2.35
C LYS A 75 1.45 -0.72 1.83
N LEU A 76 1.08 -1.06 0.60
CA LEU A 76 -0.14 -0.58 -0.05
C LEU A 76 -1.40 -1.38 0.30
N ALA A 77 -1.26 -2.51 0.99
CA ALA A 77 -2.32 -3.46 1.33
C ALA A 77 -2.98 -4.12 0.10
N LEU A 78 -2.18 -4.47 -0.90
CA LEU A 78 -2.65 -5.28 -2.04
C LEU A 78 -2.82 -6.74 -1.62
N ALA A 79 -3.72 -7.46 -2.28
CA ALA A 79 -3.91 -8.88 -2.03
C ALA A 79 -2.66 -9.69 -2.41
N PRO A 80 -2.31 -10.75 -1.64
CA PRO A 80 -3.04 -11.32 -0.50
C PRO A 80 -2.82 -10.58 0.84
N LEU A 81 -1.92 -9.60 0.89
CA LEU A 81 -1.46 -8.92 2.12
C LEU A 81 -2.35 -7.74 2.54
N HIS A 82 -3.64 -7.84 2.22
CA HIS A 82 -4.64 -6.78 2.34
C HIS A 82 -5.40 -6.78 3.68
N PHE A 83 -5.32 -7.88 4.45
CA PHE A 83 -6.16 -8.12 5.62
C PHE A 83 -6.08 -7.05 6.71
N TRP A 84 -4.96 -6.35 6.80
CA TRP A 84 -4.76 -5.32 7.82
C TRP A 84 -5.55 -4.05 7.57
N LEU A 85 -5.77 -3.68 6.31
CA LEU A 85 -6.31 -2.36 5.96
C LEU A 85 -7.78 -2.19 6.43
N PRO A 86 -8.70 -3.16 6.24
CA PRO A 86 -10.07 -3.06 6.75
C PRO A 86 -10.16 -2.95 8.27
N GLU A 87 -9.29 -3.66 9.00
CA GLU A 87 -9.28 -3.65 10.47
C GLU A 87 -8.72 -2.34 11.02
N VAL A 88 -7.62 -1.88 10.41
CA VAL A 88 -6.96 -0.63 10.77
C VAL A 88 -7.88 0.56 10.54
N LEU A 89 -8.52 0.68 9.37
CA LEU A 89 -9.43 1.79 9.09
C LEU A 89 -10.66 1.81 10.01
N GLN A 90 -11.14 0.64 10.45
CA GLN A 90 -12.27 0.57 11.36
C GLN A 90 -11.89 0.91 12.82
N GLY A 91 -10.65 0.60 13.22
CA GLY A 91 -10.16 0.84 14.58
C GLY A 91 -9.70 2.27 14.86
N THR A 92 -9.51 3.08 13.82
CA THR A 92 -8.99 4.44 13.94
C THR A 92 -10.07 5.53 13.82
N THR A 93 -9.69 6.78 14.11
CA THR A 93 -10.56 7.95 13.93
C THR A 93 -10.71 8.27 12.45
N LEU A 94 -11.80 8.93 12.07
CA LEU A 94 -12.07 9.22 10.66
C LEU A 94 -10.97 10.08 10.00
N LEU A 95 -10.44 11.08 10.72
CA LEU A 95 -9.30 11.88 10.25
C LEU A 95 -8.02 11.05 10.05
N THR A 96 -7.78 10.03 10.87
CA THR A 96 -6.58 9.20 10.68
C THR A 96 -6.80 8.16 9.59
N ALA A 97 -8.03 7.67 9.44
CA ALA A 97 -8.43 6.83 8.33
C ALA A 97 -8.26 7.53 6.96
N THR A 98 -8.57 8.83 6.84
CA THR A 98 -8.32 9.59 5.61
C THR A 98 -6.83 9.67 5.29
N ILE A 99 -5.99 9.97 6.27
CA ILE A 99 -4.53 10.06 6.10
C ILE A 99 -3.95 8.71 5.68
N ILE A 100 -4.41 7.61 6.29
CA ILE A 100 -3.99 6.24 5.92
C ILE A 100 -4.44 5.90 4.49
N ALA A 101 -5.67 6.24 4.11
CA ALA A 101 -6.20 5.94 2.79
C ALA A 101 -5.53 6.77 1.68
N THR A 102 -5.10 7.99 1.96
CA THR A 102 -4.61 8.93 0.94
C THR A 102 -3.10 9.16 1.03
N TRP A 103 -2.66 9.84 2.09
CA TRP A 103 -1.27 10.29 2.25
C TRP A 103 -0.28 9.15 2.31
N GLN A 104 -0.60 8.09 3.06
CA GLN A 104 0.32 6.95 3.24
C GLN A 104 0.55 6.14 1.94
N LYS A 105 -0.31 6.29 0.93
CA LYS A 105 -0.16 5.61 -0.37
C LYS A 105 0.77 6.35 -1.33
N LEU A 106 1.01 7.65 -1.13
CA LEU A 106 1.80 8.48 -2.06
C LEU A 106 3.26 8.02 -2.17
N ALA A 107 3.95 7.82 -1.04
CA ALA A 107 5.37 7.48 -1.05
C ALA A 107 5.65 6.06 -1.61
N PRO A 108 4.91 4.99 -1.23
CA PRO A 108 5.09 3.68 -1.86
C PRO A 108 4.73 3.69 -3.35
N MET A 109 3.72 4.46 -3.78
CA MET A 109 3.34 4.56 -5.18
C MET A 109 4.40 5.30 -6.02
N ALA A 110 5.02 6.35 -5.47
CA ALA A 110 6.13 7.04 -6.12
C ALA A 110 7.33 6.11 -6.38
N LEU A 111 7.65 5.22 -5.43
CA LEU A 111 8.71 4.21 -5.62
C LEU A 111 8.34 3.19 -6.69
N LEU A 112 7.10 2.70 -6.71
CA LEU A 112 6.64 1.79 -7.77
C LEU A 112 6.74 2.44 -9.16
N LEU A 113 6.39 3.73 -9.27
CA LEU A 113 6.49 4.47 -10.53
C LEU A 113 7.95 4.60 -11.01
N GLN A 114 8.88 4.90 -10.11
CA GLN A 114 10.30 5.02 -10.43
C GLN A 114 10.92 3.70 -10.92
N VAL A 115 10.47 2.58 -10.35
CA VAL A 115 11.04 1.25 -10.65
C VAL A 115 10.22 0.49 -11.71
N SER A 116 9.09 1.06 -12.16
CA SER A 116 8.07 0.42 -13.01
C SER A 116 8.60 -0.38 -14.21
N GLN A 117 9.62 0.13 -14.90
CA GLN A 117 10.19 -0.51 -16.10
C GLN A 117 10.97 -1.81 -15.82
N THR A 118 11.40 -2.02 -14.59
CA THR A 118 12.27 -3.15 -14.18
C THR A 118 11.54 -4.22 -13.38
N LEU A 119 10.28 -3.96 -13.04
CA LEU A 119 9.45 -4.89 -12.29
C LEU A 119 8.93 -6.00 -13.19
N ASN A 120 8.78 -7.20 -12.64
CA ASN A 120 8.21 -8.32 -13.37
C ASN A 120 6.70 -8.08 -13.65
N PRO A 121 6.28 -7.94 -14.92
CA PRO A 121 4.90 -7.65 -15.27
C PRO A 121 3.94 -8.78 -14.90
N THR A 122 4.38 -10.04 -14.90
CA THR A 122 3.51 -11.18 -14.58
C THR A 122 3.09 -11.17 -13.11
N VAL A 123 4.02 -10.85 -12.21
CA VAL A 123 3.76 -10.72 -10.77
C VAL A 123 2.86 -9.52 -10.49
N LEU A 124 3.13 -8.37 -11.13
CA LEU A 124 2.30 -7.17 -11.00
C LEU A 124 0.86 -7.40 -11.45
N MET A 125 0.65 -8.03 -12.60
CA MET A 125 -0.70 -8.37 -13.08
C MET A 125 -1.40 -9.36 -12.17
N LEU A 126 -0.71 -10.40 -11.72
CA LEU A 126 -1.30 -11.40 -10.81
C LEU A 126 -1.78 -10.75 -9.51
N LEU A 127 -0.95 -9.91 -8.89
CA LEU A 127 -1.33 -9.17 -7.68
C LEU A 127 -2.45 -8.15 -7.96
N GLY A 128 -2.43 -7.50 -9.12
CA GLY A 128 -3.48 -6.58 -9.57
C GLY A 128 -4.85 -7.26 -9.72
N ILE A 129 -4.91 -8.38 -10.43
CA ILE A 129 -6.16 -9.13 -10.65
C ILE A 129 -6.68 -9.71 -9.33
N LEU A 130 -5.80 -10.29 -8.50
CA LEU A 130 -6.18 -10.80 -7.18
C LEU A 130 -6.78 -9.70 -6.30
N SER A 131 -6.19 -8.52 -6.28
CA SER A 131 -6.70 -7.40 -5.48
C SER A 131 -8.01 -6.82 -6.01
N ILE A 132 -8.24 -6.82 -7.33
CA ILE A 132 -9.55 -6.46 -7.90
C ILE A 132 -10.63 -7.45 -7.46
N LEU A 133 -10.37 -8.76 -7.56
CA LEU A 133 -11.32 -9.80 -7.17
C LEU A 133 -11.66 -9.74 -5.67
N ILE A 134 -10.63 -9.65 -4.83
CA ILE A 134 -10.78 -9.61 -3.38
C ILE A 134 -11.40 -8.29 -2.91
N GLY A 135 -11.04 -7.16 -3.52
CA GLY A 135 -11.66 -5.87 -3.25
C GLY A 135 -13.15 -5.87 -3.61
N GLY A 136 -13.51 -6.44 -4.77
CA GLY A 136 -14.90 -6.58 -5.20
C GLY A 136 -15.74 -7.46 -4.27
N TRP A 137 -15.33 -8.72 -4.07
CA TRP A 137 -16.09 -9.66 -3.23
C TRP A 137 -16.06 -9.28 -1.74
N GLY A 138 -14.93 -8.82 -1.23
CA GLY A 138 -14.78 -8.44 0.17
C GLY A 138 -15.64 -7.23 0.55
N GLY A 139 -15.86 -6.30 -0.40
CA GLY A 139 -16.68 -5.11 -0.18
C GLY A 139 -18.19 -5.38 -0.09
N LEU A 140 -18.70 -6.38 -0.83
CA LEU A 140 -20.15 -6.68 -0.90
C LEU A 140 -20.75 -7.10 0.45
N ASN A 141 -19.99 -7.77 1.30
CA ASN A 141 -20.48 -8.31 2.57
C ASN A 141 -20.16 -7.41 3.77
N GLN A 142 -19.87 -6.12 3.56
CA GLN A 142 -19.58 -5.19 4.64
C GLN A 142 -20.71 -4.17 4.82
N THR A 143 -21.17 -4.01 6.06
CA THR A 143 -22.13 -2.97 6.44
C THR A 143 -21.45 -1.68 6.89
N GLN A 144 -20.19 -1.75 7.30
CA GLN A 144 -19.45 -0.63 7.85
C GLN A 144 -18.80 0.18 6.73
N LEU A 145 -19.16 1.47 6.62
CA LEU A 145 -18.66 2.37 5.56
C LEU A 145 -17.13 2.38 5.47
N ARG A 146 -16.40 2.38 6.59
CA ARG A 146 -14.93 2.38 6.58
C ARG A 146 -14.33 1.09 6.03
N LYS A 147 -15.00 -0.06 6.20
CA LYS A 147 -14.56 -1.32 5.59
C LYS A 147 -14.90 -1.37 4.10
N ILE A 148 -16.03 -0.80 3.68
CA ILE A 148 -16.35 -0.65 2.26
C ILE A 148 -15.27 0.21 1.58
N MET A 149 -14.89 1.34 2.20
CA MET A 149 -13.80 2.21 1.74
C MET A 149 -12.43 1.50 1.73
N ALA A 150 -12.20 0.58 2.66
CA ALA A 150 -11.01 -0.27 2.65
C ALA A 150 -10.94 -1.12 1.38
N PHE A 151 -12.01 -1.86 1.09
CA PHE A 151 -12.07 -2.77 -0.05
C PHE A 151 -12.10 -2.03 -1.40
N SER A 152 -12.74 -0.87 -1.49
CA SER A 152 -12.64 -0.03 -2.69
C SER A 152 -11.21 0.44 -2.92
N SER A 153 -10.45 0.79 -1.87
CA SER A 153 -9.04 1.15 -2.00
C SER A 153 -8.18 -0.02 -2.50
N ILE A 154 -8.48 -1.25 -2.07
CA ILE A 154 -7.77 -2.45 -2.52
C ILE A 154 -8.04 -2.69 -4.02
N ALA A 155 -9.29 -2.52 -4.46
CA ALA A 155 -9.66 -2.67 -5.87
C ALA A 155 -9.04 -1.58 -6.77
N HIS A 156 -9.07 -0.31 -6.35
CA HIS A 156 -8.45 0.78 -7.11
C HIS A 156 -6.94 0.60 -7.25
N LEU A 157 -6.26 0.21 -6.17
CA LEU A 157 -4.84 -0.12 -6.23
C LEU A 157 -4.57 -1.31 -7.14
N GLY A 158 -5.45 -2.31 -7.18
CA GLY A 158 -5.33 -3.43 -8.11
C GLY A 158 -5.31 -3.01 -9.57
N TRP A 159 -6.20 -2.09 -9.95
CA TRP A 159 -6.18 -1.47 -11.29
C TRP A 159 -4.90 -0.69 -11.55
N MET A 160 -4.40 0.06 -10.57
CA MET A 160 -3.12 0.76 -10.70
C MET A 160 -1.96 -0.21 -10.93
N MET A 161 -1.90 -1.33 -10.19
CA MET A 161 -0.84 -2.33 -10.35
C MET A 161 -0.89 -3.05 -11.71
N ALA A 162 -2.09 -3.33 -12.22
CA ALA A 162 -2.28 -3.99 -13.51
C ALA A 162 -1.77 -3.13 -14.69
N VAL A 163 -1.95 -1.81 -14.62
CA VAL A 163 -1.59 -0.87 -15.71
C VAL A 163 -0.14 -0.37 -15.60
N LEU A 164 0.48 -0.44 -14.42
CA LEU A 164 1.81 0.06 -14.13
C LEU A 164 2.92 -0.37 -15.10
N PRO A 165 3.04 -1.65 -15.52
CA PRO A 165 4.11 -2.06 -16.43
C PRO A 165 3.89 -1.57 -17.87
N PHE A 166 2.65 -1.23 -18.24
CA PHE A 166 2.31 -0.83 -19.61
C PHE A 166 2.35 0.70 -19.79
N SER A 167 1.80 1.43 -18.83
CA SER A 167 1.71 2.88 -18.91
C SER A 167 1.67 3.52 -17.51
N PRO A 168 2.84 3.92 -16.97
CA PRO A 168 2.92 4.70 -15.73
C PRO A 168 2.01 5.94 -15.68
N PRO A 169 1.80 6.74 -16.75
CA PRO A 169 0.94 7.93 -16.65
C PRO A 169 -0.55 7.60 -16.41
N LEU A 170 -1.04 6.43 -16.82
CA LEU A 170 -2.41 6.03 -16.49
C LEU A 170 -2.54 5.66 -15.00
N THR A 171 -1.48 5.12 -14.40
CA THR A 171 -1.50 4.82 -12.97
C THR A 171 -1.48 6.08 -12.11
N THR A 172 -0.75 7.12 -12.53
CA THR A 172 -0.77 8.43 -11.84
C THR A 172 -2.13 9.10 -11.96
N LEU A 173 -2.77 9.02 -13.14
CA LEU A 173 -4.13 9.51 -13.34
C LEU A 173 -5.12 8.81 -12.40
N ASN A 174 -5.09 7.47 -12.34
CA ASN A 174 -5.97 6.71 -11.46
C ASN A 174 -5.70 7.04 -9.97
N LEU A 175 -4.43 7.23 -9.58
CA LEU A 175 -4.09 7.67 -8.22
C LEU A 175 -4.73 9.02 -7.88
N LEU A 176 -4.67 10.00 -8.79
CA LEU A 176 -5.28 11.31 -8.59
C LEU A 176 -6.80 11.21 -8.44
N LEU A 177 -7.47 10.46 -9.33
CA LEU A 177 -8.92 10.23 -9.24
C LEU A 177 -9.30 9.54 -7.93
N TYR A 178 -8.55 8.52 -7.53
CA TYR A 178 -8.74 7.82 -6.26
C TYR A 178 -8.61 8.77 -5.06
N LEU A 179 -7.58 9.62 -5.03
CA LEU A 179 -7.37 10.58 -3.94
C LEU A 179 -8.54 11.58 -3.83
N LEU A 180 -9.02 12.10 -4.96
CA LEU A 180 -10.15 13.04 -4.99
C LEU A 180 -11.44 12.38 -4.49
N MET A 181 -11.76 11.18 -5.00
CA MET A 181 -12.97 10.46 -4.60
C MET A 181 -12.93 10.03 -3.13
N THR A 182 -11.78 9.58 -2.63
CA THR A 182 -11.67 9.18 -1.23
C THR A 182 -11.72 10.36 -0.26
N LEU A 183 -11.08 11.48 -0.58
CA LEU A 183 -11.18 12.68 0.26
C LEU A 183 -12.61 13.18 0.38
N THR A 184 -13.33 13.27 -0.75
CA THR A 184 -14.72 13.73 -0.76
C THR A 184 -15.64 12.79 0.02
N THR A 185 -15.54 11.49 -0.20
CA THR A 185 -16.37 10.50 0.51
C THR A 185 -16.10 10.47 2.01
N PHE A 186 -14.84 10.50 2.45
CA PHE A 186 -14.56 10.53 3.88
C PHE A 186 -15.00 11.84 4.54
N LEU A 187 -14.97 12.98 3.86
CA LEU A 187 -15.49 14.24 4.41
C LEU A 187 -17.02 14.23 4.60
N LEU A 188 -17.73 13.39 3.84
CA LEU A 188 -19.18 13.23 3.93
C LEU A 188 -19.64 12.23 5.01
N ILE A 189 -18.75 11.35 5.47
CA ILE A 189 -19.01 10.33 6.50
C ILE A 189 -18.74 10.91 7.90
#